data_AF-A0A9E4YRQ0-F1
#
_entry.id   AF-A0A9E4YRQ0-F1
#
_cell.length_a   1.000
_cell.length_b   1.000
_cell.length_c   1.000
_cell.angle_alpha   90.00
_cell.angle_beta   90.00
_cell.angle_gamma   90.00
#
_symmetry.space_group_name_H-M   'P 1'
#
loop_
_entity.id
_entity.type
_entity.pdbx_description
1 polymer ?
#
loop_
_entity_poly.entity_id
_entity_poly.type
_entity_poly.pdbx_seq_one_letter_code
_entity_poly.pdbx_strand_id
1 'polypeptide(L)'
;PAQAPLTAGRNLFPRMIYPRMVEIIQLLGASSLMVLPAEADFESPLGPEIDKYLATDEATARDRAKLFHLAWDVACSSFGGRQVLYERFFGGDPVRNAILLYNNYNKDPAMQRVREFLDRPD
;
A
#
# COMPACT_ATOMS: atom_id res chain seq x y z
N PRO A 1 -0.59 -20.84 -17.68
CA PRO A 1 0.15 -20.21 -16.56
C PRO A 1 0.24 -21.16 -15.34
N ALA A 2 1.32 -21.07 -14.55
CA ALA A 2 1.47 -21.87 -13.33
C ALA A 2 0.53 -21.40 -12.22
N GLN A 3 -0.12 -22.33 -11.51
CA GLN A 3 -1.13 -22.00 -10.49
C GLN A 3 -0.53 -21.45 -9.20
N ALA A 4 0.61 -21.98 -8.76
CA ALA A 4 1.27 -21.58 -7.52
C ALA A 4 1.53 -20.06 -7.41
N PRO A 5 2.16 -19.37 -8.39
CA PRO A 5 2.38 -17.92 -8.30
C PRO A 5 1.08 -17.11 -8.33
N LEU A 6 0.05 -17.59 -9.04
CA LEU A 6 -1.26 -16.93 -9.06
C LEU A 6 -1.95 -17.00 -7.70
N THR A 7 -1.95 -18.16 -7.07
CA THR A 7 -2.52 -18.35 -5.73
C THR A 7 -1.74 -17.57 -4.67
N ALA A 8 -0.40 -17.52 -4.78
CA ALA A 8 0.43 -16.70 -3.91
C ALA A 8 0.08 -15.21 -4.05
N GLY A 9 -0.01 -14.68 -5.27
CA GLY A 9 -0.40 -13.30 -5.53
C GLY A 9 -1.77 -12.96 -4.97
N ARG A 10 -2.78 -13.83 -5.21
CA ARG A 10 -4.14 -13.68 -4.68
C ARG A 10 -4.23 -13.67 -3.16
N ASN A 11 -3.30 -14.33 -2.47
CA ASN A 11 -3.29 -14.36 -1.00
C ASN A 11 -2.52 -13.18 -0.40
N LEU A 12 -1.41 -12.79 -1.00
CA LEU A 12 -0.54 -11.75 -0.46
C LEU A 12 -1.06 -10.34 -0.77
N PHE A 13 -1.56 -10.12 -1.99
CA PHE A 13 -1.87 -8.79 -2.46
C PHE A 13 -3.01 -8.11 -1.67
N PRO A 14 -4.21 -8.71 -1.55
CA PRO A 14 -5.33 -8.15 -0.78
C PRO A 14 -5.04 -8.00 0.71
N ARG A 15 -4.33 -8.98 1.28
CA ARG A 15 -4.15 -9.09 2.74
C ARG A 15 -3.05 -8.20 3.28
N MET A 16 -1.96 -8.07 2.54
CA MET A 16 -0.74 -7.42 3.03
C MET A 16 -0.24 -6.32 2.11
N ILE A 17 -0.11 -6.59 0.80
CA ILE A 17 0.62 -5.68 -0.09
C ILE A 17 -0.17 -4.39 -0.30
N TYR A 18 -1.45 -4.47 -0.68
CA TYR A 18 -2.23 -3.28 -0.99
C TYR A 18 -2.41 -2.34 0.21
N PRO A 19 -2.84 -2.82 1.39
CA PRO A 19 -2.92 -1.95 2.58
C PRO A 19 -1.54 -1.37 2.97
N ARG A 20 -0.46 -2.14 2.81
CA ARG A 20 0.89 -1.65 3.12
C ARG A 20 1.37 -0.58 2.15
N MET A 21 1.02 -0.65 0.87
CA MET A 21 1.33 0.42 -0.09
C MET A 21 0.70 1.75 0.33
N VAL A 22 -0.57 1.71 0.74
CA VAL A 22 -1.30 2.88 1.27
C VAL A 22 -0.65 3.41 2.55
N GLU A 23 -0.30 2.51 3.49
CA GLU A 23 0.39 2.88 4.72
C GLU A 23 1.76 3.53 4.46
N ILE A 24 2.53 3.03 3.49
CA ILE A 24 3.82 3.63 3.11
C ILE A 24 3.63 5.06 2.62
N ILE A 25 2.60 5.32 1.79
CA ILE A 25 2.29 6.69 1.35
C ILE A 25 1.96 7.59 2.55
N GLN A 26 1.16 7.09 3.50
CA GLN A 26 0.82 7.83 4.71
C GLN A 26 2.04 8.15 5.57
N LEU A 27 2.96 7.19 5.74
CA LEU A 27 4.19 7.36 6.51
C LEU A 27 5.16 8.35 5.85
N LEU A 28 5.30 8.29 4.52
CA LEU A 28 6.15 9.20 3.76
C LEU A 28 5.55 10.61 3.69
N GLY A 29 4.23 10.72 3.56
CA GLY A 29 3.54 11.99 3.43
C GLY A 29 3.35 12.74 4.74
N ALA A 30 3.17 12.02 5.86
CA ALA A 30 3.04 12.58 7.21
C ALA A 30 2.14 13.84 7.25
N SER A 31 2.65 14.96 7.78
CA SER A 31 1.93 16.23 7.87
C SER A 31 1.67 16.90 6.52
N SER A 32 2.42 16.56 5.46
CA SER A 32 2.19 17.14 4.13
C SER A 32 0.88 16.66 3.51
N LEU A 33 0.33 15.53 3.98
CA LEU A 33 -1.02 15.07 3.63
C LEU A 33 -2.13 15.85 4.38
N MET A 34 -1.78 16.66 5.39
CA MET A 34 -2.72 17.51 6.12
C MET A 34 -2.69 18.97 5.62
N VAL A 35 -1.62 19.38 4.94
CA VAL A 35 -1.44 20.73 4.39
C VAL A 35 -1.56 20.69 2.88
N LEU A 36 -2.80 20.82 2.42
CA LEU A 36 -3.17 20.70 1.00
C LEU A 36 -3.89 21.97 0.54
N PRO A 37 -3.17 23.04 0.17
CA PRO A 37 -3.83 24.22 -0.37
C PRO A 37 -4.61 23.86 -1.63
N ALA A 38 -5.80 24.42 -1.76
CA ALA A 38 -6.59 24.39 -2.97
C ALA A 38 -6.00 25.35 -4.00
N GLU A 39 -6.38 25.20 -5.26
CA GLU A 39 -5.93 26.09 -6.34
C GLU A 39 -6.29 27.56 -6.06
N ALA A 40 -7.47 27.80 -5.51
CA ALA A 40 -7.92 29.14 -5.12
C ALA A 40 -7.07 29.79 -4.02
N ASP A 41 -6.38 29.01 -3.18
CA ASP A 41 -5.53 29.56 -2.12
C ASP A 41 -4.29 30.25 -2.73
N PHE A 42 -3.80 29.77 -3.88
CA PHE A 42 -2.70 30.41 -4.60
C PHE A 42 -3.10 31.72 -5.28
N GLU A 43 -4.40 31.93 -5.54
CA GLU A 43 -4.94 33.18 -6.10
C GLU A 43 -5.37 34.15 -4.99
N SER A 44 -5.35 33.70 -3.74
CA SER A 44 -5.67 34.54 -2.58
C SER A 44 -4.54 35.54 -2.28
N PRO A 45 -4.80 36.56 -1.44
CA PRO A 45 -3.74 37.44 -0.94
C PRO A 45 -2.58 36.74 -0.24
N LEU A 46 -2.74 35.47 0.18
CA LEU A 46 -1.71 34.64 0.80
C LEU A 46 -0.94 33.77 -0.22
N GLY A 47 -1.29 33.86 -1.50
CA GLY A 47 -0.64 33.10 -2.57
C GLY A 47 0.89 33.23 -2.58
N PRO A 48 1.47 34.44 -2.48
CA PRO A 48 2.92 34.63 -2.41
C PRO A 48 3.58 33.91 -1.23
N GLU A 49 2.91 33.87 -0.07
CA GLU A 49 3.36 33.18 1.13
C GLU A 49 3.30 31.66 0.95
N ILE A 50 2.23 31.14 0.34
CA ILE A 50 2.12 29.71 0.03
C ILE A 50 3.22 29.30 -0.96
N ASP A 51 3.43 30.09 -2.02
CA ASP A 51 4.48 29.84 -3.02
C ASP A 51 5.88 29.82 -2.37
N LYS A 52 6.12 30.67 -1.38
CA LYS A 52 7.40 30.74 -0.66
C LYS A 52 7.59 29.61 0.35
N TYR A 53 6.61 29.35 1.21
CA TYR A 53 6.79 28.47 2.37
C TYR A 53 6.48 27.01 2.09
N LEU A 54 5.74 26.71 1.02
CA LEU A 54 5.45 25.33 0.63
C LEU A 54 6.43 24.80 -0.42
N ALA A 55 7.26 25.64 -1.04
CA ALA A 55 8.31 25.22 -1.97
C ALA A 55 9.51 24.57 -1.25
N THR A 56 10.31 23.82 -2.01
CA THR A 56 11.64 23.35 -1.61
C THR A 56 12.67 23.74 -2.67
N ASP A 57 13.94 23.45 -2.40
CA ASP A 57 15.03 23.72 -3.34
C ASP A 57 14.84 22.97 -4.68
N GLU A 58 14.09 21.85 -4.68
CA GLU A 58 13.88 20.99 -5.84
C GLU A 58 12.49 21.09 -6.47
N ALA A 59 11.50 21.70 -5.80
CA ALA A 59 10.11 21.70 -6.28
C ALA A 59 9.32 22.95 -5.87
N THR A 60 8.49 23.44 -6.79
CA THR A 60 7.59 24.57 -6.49
C THR A 60 6.48 24.15 -5.52
N ALA A 61 5.88 25.13 -4.84
CA ALA A 61 4.71 24.91 -3.99
C ALA A 61 3.56 24.24 -4.76
N ARG A 62 3.33 24.64 -6.01
CA ARG A 62 2.29 24.07 -6.87
C ARG A 62 2.56 22.63 -7.26
N ASP A 63 3.80 22.28 -7.57
CA ASP A 63 4.17 20.89 -7.88
C ASP A 63 4.00 19.98 -6.67
N ARG A 64 4.40 20.47 -5.49
CA ARG A 64 4.20 19.77 -4.22
C ARG A 64 2.71 19.62 -3.91
N ALA A 65 1.90 20.66 -4.07
CA ALA A 65 0.46 20.59 -3.86
C ALA A 65 -0.18 19.52 -4.77
N LYS A 66 0.15 19.49 -6.06
CA LYS A 66 -0.35 18.47 -7.00
C LYS A 66 0.01 17.04 -6.55
N LEU A 67 1.27 16.83 -6.16
CA LEU A 67 1.74 15.52 -5.71
C LEU A 67 1.03 15.07 -4.43
N PHE A 68 0.91 15.94 -3.44
CA PHE A 68 0.29 15.58 -2.16
C PHE A 68 -1.23 15.45 -2.26
N HIS A 69 -1.91 16.20 -3.14
CA HIS A 69 -3.33 15.97 -3.46
C HIS A 69 -3.55 14.58 -4.06
N LEU A 70 -2.70 14.14 -5.00
CA LEU A 70 -2.76 12.78 -5.54
C LEU A 70 -2.52 11.73 -4.45
N ALA A 71 -1.48 11.92 -3.64
CA ALA A 71 -1.16 11.01 -2.54
C ALA A 71 -2.32 10.91 -1.53
N TRP A 72 -2.95 12.04 -1.21
CA TRP A 72 -4.11 12.10 -0.33
C TRP A 72 -5.32 11.37 -0.92
N ASP A 73 -5.60 11.55 -2.21
CA ASP A 73 -6.75 10.88 -2.82
C ASP A 73 -6.58 9.36 -2.90
N VAL A 74 -5.35 8.89 -3.10
CA VAL A 74 -5.03 7.45 -3.11
C VAL A 74 -5.06 6.84 -1.71
N ALA A 75 -4.64 7.58 -0.67
CA ALA A 75 -4.30 7.00 0.63
C ALA A 75 -5.19 7.45 1.81
N CYS A 76 -5.89 8.57 1.70
CA CYS A 76 -6.60 9.21 2.82
C CYS A 76 -8.07 9.52 2.52
N SER A 77 -8.43 9.75 1.25
CA SER A 77 -9.80 10.09 0.89
C SER A 77 -10.77 8.93 1.08
N SER A 78 -12.07 9.24 1.03
CA SER A 78 -13.12 8.22 1.01
C SER A 78 -12.98 7.28 -0.20
N PHE A 79 -12.48 7.79 -1.34
CA PHE A 79 -12.17 6.98 -2.51
C PHE A 79 -11.02 6.01 -2.22
N GLY A 80 -9.89 6.50 -1.69
CA GLY A 80 -8.76 5.66 -1.28
C GLY A 80 -9.15 4.58 -0.26
N GLY A 81 -9.90 4.97 0.78
CA GLY A 81 -10.43 4.02 1.78
C GLY A 81 -11.34 2.96 1.18
N ARG A 82 -12.24 3.34 0.27
CA ARG A 82 -13.08 2.40 -0.48
C ARG A 82 -12.23 1.47 -1.34
N GLN A 83 -11.17 1.97 -1.98
CA GLN A 83 -10.31 1.15 -2.82
C GLN A 83 -9.54 0.12 -1.99
N VAL A 84 -9.04 0.47 -0.80
CA VAL A 84 -8.44 -0.50 0.14
C VAL A 84 -9.44 -1.60 0.50
N LEU A 85 -10.69 -1.24 0.79
CA LEU A 85 -11.73 -2.21 1.09
C LEU A 85 -12.02 -3.13 -0.10
N TYR A 86 -12.10 -2.55 -1.30
CA TYR A 86 -12.32 -3.28 -2.54
C TYR A 86 -11.21 -4.31 -2.76
N GLU A 87 -9.94 -3.89 -2.79
CA GLU A 87 -8.81 -4.79 -3.05
C GLU A 87 -8.70 -5.89 -1.99
N ARG A 88 -9.06 -5.58 -0.73
CA ARG A 88 -9.06 -6.56 0.37
C ARG A 88 -10.03 -7.71 0.16
N PHE A 89 -11.19 -7.47 -0.45
CA PHE A 89 -12.28 -8.45 -0.54
C PHE A 89 -12.68 -8.82 -1.97
N PHE A 90 -12.15 -8.16 -3.00
CA PHE A 90 -12.44 -8.45 -4.39
C PHE A 90 -12.09 -9.90 -4.76
N GLY A 91 -10.98 -10.40 -4.22
CA GLY A 91 -10.55 -11.79 -4.38
C GLY A 91 -11.24 -12.80 -3.44
N GLY A 92 -12.29 -12.39 -2.71
CA GLY A 92 -12.90 -13.16 -1.63
C GLY A 92 -12.28 -12.90 -0.26
N ASP A 93 -12.79 -13.59 0.76
CA ASP A 93 -12.32 -13.44 2.13
C ASP A 93 -10.83 -13.86 2.29
N PRO A 94 -9.94 -12.99 2.77
CA PRO A 94 -8.51 -13.29 2.89
C PRO A 94 -8.19 -14.47 3.81
N VAL A 95 -8.99 -14.69 4.87
CA VAL A 95 -8.78 -15.79 5.81
C VAL A 95 -9.15 -17.11 5.14
N ARG A 96 -10.29 -17.15 4.45
CA ARG A 96 -10.72 -18.31 3.66
C ARG A 96 -9.72 -18.66 2.57
N ASN A 97 -9.19 -17.67 1.86
CA ASN A 97 -8.17 -17.87 0.84
C ASN A 97 -6.88 -18.46 1.42
N ALA A 98 -6.46 -18.01 2.61
CA ALA A 98 -5.30 -18.56 3.31
C ALA A 98 -5.51 -20.01 3.76
N ILE A 99 -6.71 -20.34 4.27
CA ILE A 99 -7.09 -21.72 4.63
C ILE A 99 -7.04 -22.63 3.40
N LEU A 100 -7.59 -22.18 2.26
CA LEU A 100 -7.57 -22.95 1.01
C LEU A 100 -6.14 -23.18 0.52
N LEU A 101 -5.27 -22.17 0.57
CA LEU A 101 -3.85 -22.32 0.24
C LEU A 101 -3.18 -23.34 1.17
N TYR A 102 -3.40 -23.23 2.48
CA TYR A 102 -2.80 -24.14 3.47
C TYR A 102 -3.22 -25.59 3.22
N ASN A 103 -4.51 -25.85 2.98
CA ASN A 103 -5.02 -27.20 2.77
C ASN A 103 -4.56 -27.81 1.44
N ASN A 104 -4.44 -27.00 0.38
CA ASN A 104 -4.13 -27.49 -0.96
C ASN A 104 -2.63 -27.51 -1.29
N TYR A 105 -1.80 -26.81 -0.51
CA TYR A 105 -0.35 -26.79 -0.73
C TYR A 105 0.31 -28.05 -0.16
N ASN A 106 1.07 -28.76 -1.01
CA ASN A 106 1.87 -29.91 -0.59
C ASN A 106 3.04 -29.44 0.28
N LYS A 107 2.97 -29.79 1.57
CA LYS A 107 3.96 -29.43 2.59
C LYS A 107 5.00 -30.52 2.82
N ASP A 108 4.79 -31.72 2.27
CA ASP A 108 5.61 -32.90 2.55
C ASP A 108 7.10 -32.68 2.23
N PRO A 109 7.49 -32.03 1.11
CA PRO A 109 8.90 -31.78 0.84
C PRO A 109 9.57 -30.90 1.89
N ALA A 110 8.86 -29.88 2.39
CA ALA A 110 9.39 -28.99 3.42
C ALA A 110 9.49 -29.72 4.77
N MET A 111 8.49 -30.52 5.14
CA MET A 111 8.52 -31.34 6.36
C MET A 111 9.62 -32.40 6.32
N GLN A 112 9.82 -33.02 5.16
CA GLN A 112 10.87 -34.02 4.98
C GLN A 112 12.26 -33.43 5.19
N ARG A 113 12.54 -32.24 4.63
CA ARG A 113 13.82 -31.55 4.86
C ARG A 113 14.10 -31.27 6.34
N VAL A 114 13.06 -30.93 7.10
CA VAL A 114 13.18 -30.72 8.56
C VAL A 114 13.47 -32.05 9.26
N ARG A 115 12.78 -33.14 8.91
CA ARG A 115 13.03 -34.48 9.48
C ARG A 115 14.45 -34.95 9.18
N GLU A 116 14.86 -34.87 7.92
CA GLU A 116 16.22 -35.22 7.49
C GLU A 116 17.28 -34.43 8.25
N PHE A 117 17.04 -33.14 8.54
CA PHE A 117 17.94 -32.32 9.35
C PHE A 117 18.01 -32.76 10.82
N LEU A 118 16.87 -33.13 11.42
CA LEU A 118 16.82 -33.60 12.81
C LEU A 118 17.44 -34.98 13.01
N ASP A 119 17.42 -35.83 11.97
CA ASP A 119 17.98 -37.18 12.00
C ASP A 119 19.48 -37.21 11.65
N ARG A 120 20.13 -36.06 11.45
CA ARG A 120 21.55 -36.03 11.09
C ARG A 120 22.42 -36.42 12.30
N PRO A 121 23.44 -37.28 12.10
CA PRO A 121 24.29 -37.77 13.17
C PRO A 121 25.50 -36.88 13.50
N ASP A 122 25.64 -35.71 12.87
CA ASP A 122 26.75 -34.78 13.08
C ASP A 122 26.65 -33.95 14.37
#